data_AF-A0AAV2UTR9-F1
#
_entry.id   AF-A0AAV2UTR9-F1
#
_cell.length_a   1.000
_cell.length_b   1.000
_cell.length_c   1.000
_cell.angle_alpha   90.00
_cell.angle_beta   90.00
_cell.angle_gamma   90.00
#
_symmetry.space_group_name_H-M   'P 1'
#
loop_
_entity.id
_entity.type
_entity.pdbx_description
1 polymer ?
#
loop_
_entity_poly.entity_id
_entity_poly.type
_entity_poly.pdbx_seq_one_letter_code
_entity_poly.pdbx_strand_id
1 'polypeptide(L)' 'MKHFDFSLRIWPKIIDINGKEKYFFRDYLLSHPEAAEKYQQLKIKLAQEHKYDREQYTDAKSEFINQILKLAQN' A
#
# COMPACT_ATOMS: atom_id res chain seq x y z
N MET A 1 -4.11 20.61 9.26
CA MET A 1 -4.45 19.48 8.38
C MET A 1 -3.17 19.08 7.66
N LYS A 2 -2.52 17.98 8.07
CA LYS A 2 -1.26 17.56 7.43
C LYS A 2 -1.59 17.17 5.99
N HIS A 3 -1.11 17.94 5.03
CA HIS A 3 -1.26 17.64 3.61
C HIS A 3 -0.61 16.27 3.35
N PHE A 4 -1.42 15.23 3.29
CA PHE A 4 -1.03 13.97 2.69
C PHE A 4 -0.93 14.26 1.20
N ASP A 5 0.30 14.51 0.74
CA ASP A 5 0.54 14.68 -0.67
C ASP A 5 0.39 13.33 -1.37
N PHE A 6 -0.85 13.06 -1.80
CA PHE A 6 -1.21 11.92 -2.66
C PHE A 6 -0.61 12.06 -4.07
N SER A 7 0.09 13.16 -4.38
CA SER A 7 0.76 13.40 -5.66
C SER A 7 2.09 12.63 -5.78
N LEU A 8 2.04 11.56 -6.57
CA LEU A 8 3.00 11.31 -7.66
C LEU A 8 4.50 11.10 -7.37
N ARG A 9 4.93 10.65 -6.18
CA ARG A 9 6.31 10.05 -6.06
C ARG A 9 6.43 8.73 -5.30
N ILE A 10 5.37 8.27 -4.63
CA ILE A 10 5.32 6.99 -3.91
C ILE A 10 4.41 5.95 -4.60
N TRP A 11 3.84 6.31 -5.74
CA TRP A 11 2.90 5.48 -6.50
C TRP A 11 3.47 4.55 -7.60
N PRO A 12 4.78 4.30 -7.78
CA PRO A 12 5.25 3.30 -8.75
C PRO A 12 5.27 1.86 -8.19
N LYS A 13 4.55 1.53 -7.10
CA LYS A 13 4.55 0.16 -6.54
C LYS A 13 3.17 -0.41 -6.17
N ILE A 14 2.07 0.29 -6.52
CA ILE A 14 0.70 -0.27 -6.57
C ILE A 14 0.43 -0.82 -7.99
N ILE A 15 1.49 -1.18 -8.72
CA ILE A 15 1.39 -1.72 -10.08
C ILE A 15 1.04 -3.22 -10.05
N ASP A 16 1.14 -3.86 -8.87
CA ASP A 16 0.92 -5.30 -8.70
C ASP A 16 -0.51 -5.65 -8.25
N ILE A 17 -1.37 -4.64 -8.00
CA ILE A 17 -2.80 -4.88 -7.72
C ILE A 17 -3.57 -4.80 -9.03
N ASN A 18 -3.99 -5.96 -9.54
CA ASN A 18 -4.70 -6.07 -10.81
C ASN A 18 -6.21 -5.76 -10.66
N GLY A 19 -6.83 -5.33 -11.76
CA GLY A 19 -8.30 -5.22 -11.83
C GLY A 19 -8.94 -4.13 -10.95
N LYS A 20 -10.10 -4.45 -10.37
CA LYS A 20 -10.90 -3.51 -9.55
C LYS A 20 -10.39 -3.36 -8.11
N GLU A 21 -9.58 -4.31 -7.65
CA GLU A 21 -9.02 -4.35 -6.28
C GLU A 21 -8.20 -3.10 -5.95
N LYS A 22 -7.49 -2.53 -6.93
CA LYS A 22 -6.72 -1.30 -6.75
C LYS A 22 -7.58 -0.11 -6.33
N TYR A 23 -8.85 -0.06 -6.76
CA TYR A 23 -9.78 1.00 -6.38
C TYR A 23 -10.28 0.78 -4.95
N PHE A 24 -10.70 -0.45 -4.61
CA PHE A 24 -11.09 -0.79 -3.24
C PHE A 24 -9.98 -0.51 -2.24
N PHE A 25 -8.75 -0.92 -2.55
CA PHE A 25 -7.58 -0.66 -1.71
C PHE A 25 -7.34 0.85 -1.53
N ARG A 26 -7.36 1.62 -2.63
CA ARG A 26 -7.18 3.07 -2.56
C ARG A 26 -8.26 3.74 -1.73
N ASP A 27 -9.51 3.42 -2.00
CA ASP A 27 -10.66 4.08 -1.38
C ASP A 27 -10.74 3.72 0.12
N TYR A 28 -10.31 2.50 0.50
CA TYR A 28 -10.12 2.11 1.89
C TYR A 28 -9.03 2.94 2.58
N LEU A 29 -7.84 3.07 1.99
CA LEU A 29 -6.77 3.88 2.58
C LEU A 29 -7.15 5.37 2.70
N LEU A 30 -7.93 5.90 1.77
CA LEU A 30 -8.42 7.29 1.82
C LEU A 30 -9.40 7.50 2.98
N SER A 31 -10.25 6.51 3.27
CA SER A 31 -11.23 6.57 4.36
C SER A 31 -10.66 6.15 5.72
N HIS A 32 -9.50 5.48 5.76
CA HIS A 32 -8.87 4.97 6.98
C HIS A 32 -7.43 5.50 7.12
N PRO A 33 -7.24 6.72 7.68
CA PRO A 33 -5.92 7.33 7.84
C PRO A 33 -4.91 6.47 8.61
N GLU A 34 -5.39 5.72 9.60
CA GLU A 34 -4.54 4.82 10.40
C GLU A 34 -4.00 3.65 9.55
N ALA A 35 -4.81 3.11 8.64
CA ALA A 35 -4.36 2.09 7.70
C ALA A 35 -3.37 2.66 6.67
N ALA A 36 -3.58 3.90 6.22
CA ALA A 36 -2.65 4.59 5.33
C ALA A 36 -1.28 4.81 5.99
N GLU A 37 -1.26 5.18 7.27
CA GLU A 37 -0.03 5.31 8.05
C GLU A 37 0.70 3.98 8.20
N LYS A 38 -0.01 2.91 8.57
CA LYS A 38 0.57 1.54 8.64
C LYS A 38 1.16 1.11 7.30
N TYR A 39 0.46 1.39 6.19
CA TYR A 39 0.96 1.08 4.86
C TYR A 39 2.21 1.90 4.50
N GLN A 40 2.28 3.17 4.90
CA GLN A 40 3.46 4.00 4.70
C GLN A 40 4.67 3.48 5.49
N GLN A 41 4.49 3.15 6.77
CA GLN A 41 5.54 2.60 7.62
C GLN A 41 6.06 1.26 7.06
N LEU A 42 5.16 0.38 6.62
CA LEU A 42 5.52 -0.87 5.97
C LEU A 42 6.38 -0.63 4.73
N LYS A 43 6.00 0.29 3.84
CA LYS A 43 6.81 0.59 2.64
C LYS A 43 8.20 1.10 2.97
N ILE A 44 8.33 1.93 4.01
CA ILE A 44 9.64 2.44 4.45
C ILE A 44 10.51 1.28 4.96
N LYS A 45 9.95 0.43 5.82
CA LYS A 45 10.63 -0.76 6.35
C LYS A 45 11.08 -1.70 5.22
N LEU A 46 10.18 -2.06 4.32
CA LEU A 46 10.50 -2.94 3.19
C LEU A 46 11.50 -2.33 2.21
N ALA A 47 11.49 -1.00 2.02
CA ALA A 47 12.47 -0.34 1.17
C ALA A 47 13.89 -0.38 1.77
N GLN A 48 14.00 -0.42 3.10
CA GLN A 48 15.26 -0.60 3.81
C GLN A 48 15.73 -2.06 3.78
N GLU A 49 14.82 -3.00 4.05
CA GLU A 49 15.12 -4.44 4.13
C GLU A 49 15.40 -5.07 2.76
N HIS A 50 14.64 -4.68 1.72
CA HIS A 50 14.70 -5.28 0.40
C HIS A 50 15.19 -4.28 -0.66
N LYS A 51 16.25 -3.54 -0.34
CA LYS A 51 16.82 -2.50 -1.22
C LYS A 51 17.23 -3.03 -2.59
N TYR A 52 17.69 -4.27 -2.67
CA TYR A 52 18.20 -4.92 -3.89
C TYR A 52 17.35 -6.10 -4.36
N ASP A 53 16.28 -6.43 -3.62
CA ASP A 53 15.43 -7.59 -3.87
C ASP A 53 14.00 -7.14 -4.15
N ARG A 54 13.68 -6.95 -5.44
CA ARG A 54 12.36 -6.46 -5.85
C ARG A 54 11.26 -7.48 -5.64
N GLU A 55 11.56 -8.78 -5.73
CA GLU A 55 10.57 -9.84 -5.58
C GLU A 55 10.12 -9.93 -4.13
N GLN A 56 11.05 -10.00 -3.18
CA GLN A 56 10.68 -9.99 -1.76
C GLN A 56 10.02 -8.68 -1.33
N TYR A 57 10.40 -7.54 -1.90
CA TYR A 57 9.67 -6.29 -1.66
C TYR A 57 8.18 -6.40 -2.06
N THR A 58 7.89 -7.12 -3.14
CA THR A 58 6.52 -7.30 -3.65
C THR A 58 5.76 -8.35 -2.85
N ASP A 59 6.39 -9.46 -2.48
CA ASP A 59 5.75 -10.49 -1.66
C ASP A 59 5.46 -10.00 -0.25
N ALA A 60 6.39 -9.26 0.36
CA ALA A 60 6.26 -8.80 1.74
C ALA A 60 5.15 -7.75 1.97
N LYS A 61 4.62 -7.11 0.91
CA LYS A 61 3.45 -6.22 1.00
C LYS A 61 2.13 -6.93 0.69
N SER A 62 2.16 -8.13 0.11
CA SER A 62 0.95 -8.86 -0.33
C SER A 62 0.03 -9.20 0.83
N GLU A 63 0.58 -9.58 1.99
CA GLU A 63 -0.22 -9.86 3.17
C GLU A 63 -1.04 -8.65 3.62
N PHE A 64 -0.40 -7.48 3.72
CA PHE A 64 -1.07 -6.23 4.08
C PHE A 64 -2.14 -5.84 3.07
N ILE A 65 -1.83 -5.94 1.76
CA ILE A 65 -2.78 -5.64 0.69
C ILE A 65 -4.01 -6.54 0.80
N ASN A 66 -3.82 -7.84 0.99
CA ASN A 66 -4.91 -8.81 1.14
C ASN A 66 -5.77 -8.53 2.37
N GLN A 67 -5.16 -8.13 3.49
CA GLN A 67 -5.91 -7.75 4.69
C GLN A 67 -6.81 -6.53 4.42
N ILE A 68 -6.29 -5.49 3.78
CA ILE A 68 -7.07 -4.30 3.44
C ILE A 68 -8.17 -4.62 2.43
N LEU A 69 -7.90 -5.44 1.41
CA LEU A 69 -8.93 -5.83 0.44
C LEU A 69 -10.07 -6.61 1.09
N LYS A 70 -9.78 -7.48 2.07
CA LYS A 70 -10.83 -8.16 2.85
C LYS A 70 -11.68 -7.18 3.66
N LEU A 71 -11.06 -6.15 4.23
CA LEU A 71 -11.77 -5.12 4.99
C LEU A 71 -12.57 -4.17 4.09
N ALA A 72 -12.14 -3.96 2.85
CA ALA A 72 -12.81 -3.09 1.89
C ALA A 72 -13.99 -3.74 1.15
N GLN A 73 -14.08 -5.08 1.15
CA GLN A 73 -15.15 -5.85 0.51
C GLN A 73 -16.30 -6.22 1.47
N ASN A 74 -16.18 -5.87 2.75
CA ASN A 74 -17.17 -6.10 3.81
C ASN A 74 -17.89 -4.80 4.15
#